data_AF-A0A257NL27-F1
#
_entry.id   AF-A0A257NL27-F1
#
_cell.length_a   1.000
_cell.length_b   1.000
_cell.length_c   1.000
_cell.angle_alpha   90.00
_cell.angle_beta   90.00
_cell.angle_gamma   90.00
#
_symmetry.space_group_name_H-M   'P 1'
#
loop_
_entity.id
_entity.type
_entity.pdbx_description
1 polymer ?
#
loop_
_entity_poly.entity_id
_entity_poly.type
_entity_poly.pdbx_seq_one_letter_code
_entity_poly.pdbx_strand_id
1 'polypeptide(L)' 'MSNSTPRVADHPIAQVFLDRWSPRSFTGEAMPQDVLFTILEAARWAPSSYNSQPWRFLYVTRDN' A
#
# COMPACT_ATOMS: atom_id res chain seq x y z
N MET A 1 3.79 -1.70 18.23
CA MET A 1 2.87 -0.77 17.55
C MET A 1 3.04 0.59 18.22
N SER A 2 3.68 1.55 17.56
CA SER A 2 3.84 2.91 18.08
C SER A 2 2.69 3.77 17.56
N ASN A 3 1.92 4.42 18.44
CA ASN A 3 0.85 5.37 18.09
C ASN A 3 1.46 6.68 17.57
N SER A 4 1.91 6.72 16.31
CA SER A 4 2.63 7.87 15.76
C SER A 4 1.77 8.92 15.06
N THR A 5 0.46 8.75 15.00
CA THR A 5 -0.41 9.61 14.19
C THR A 5 -1.39 10.43 15.04
N PRO A 6 -1.40 11.78 14.98
CA PRO A 6 -2.30 12.61 15.79
C PRO A 6 -3.76 12.61 15.29
N ARG A 7 -4.10 11.72 14.36
CA ARG A 7 -5.44 11.62 13.76
C ARG A 7 -6.35 10.83 14.69
N VAL A 8 -7.52 11.38 14.98
CA VAL A 8 -8.58 10.73 15.78
C VAL A 8 -9.79 10.49 14.87
N ALA A 9 -10.30 9.26 14.86
CA ALA A 9 -11.54 8.93 14.15
C ALA A 9 -12.75 9.11 15.08
N ASP A 10 -13.89 9.53 14.52
CA ASP A 10 -15.15 9.67 15.27
C ASP A 10 -15.80 8.31 15.62
N HIS A 11 -15.33 7.23 14.99
CA HIS A 11 -15.85 5.87 15.11
C HIS A 11 -14.71 4.83 15.17
N PRO A 12 -14.96 3.63 15.76
CA PRO A 12 -13.95 2.59 15.88
C PRO A 12 -13.63 1.94 14.53
N ILE A 13 -12.56 2.42 13.89
CA ILE A 13 -12.01 1.85 12.64
C ILE A 13 -10.67 1.18 12.92
N ALA A 14 -10.22 0.32 12.00
CA ALA A 14 -8.90 -0.29 12.11
C ALA A 14 -7.79 0.77 12.05
N GLN A 15 -6.77 0.61 12.90
CA GLN A 15 -5.68 1.59 13.05
C GLN A 15 -4.93 1.87 11.73
N VAL A 16 -4.86 0.89 10.82
CA VAL A 16 -4.22 1.05 9.50
C VAL A 16 -4.79 2.24 8.70
N PHE A 17 -6.07 2.57 8.87
CA PHE A 17 -6.69 3.71 8.20
C PHE A 17 -6.19 5.05 8.75
N LEU A 18 -5.85 5.09 10.04
CA LEU A 18 -5.25 6.24 10.69
C LEU A 18 -3.75 6.31 10.46
N ASP A 19 -3.03 5.19 10.36
CA ASP A 19 -1.57 5.19 10.21
C ASP A 19 -1.12 5.43 8.76
N ARG A 20 -1.86 4.90 7.78
CA ARG A 20 -1.51 5.06 6.36
C ARG A 20 -1.60 6.53 5.94
N TRP A 21 -0.51 7.05 5.40
CA TRP A 21 -0.43 8.35 4.74
C TRP A 21 0.51 8.29 3.54
N SER A 22 0.64 9.39 2.80
CA SER A 22 1.48 9.51 1.60
C SER A 22 2.74 10.34 1.90
N PRO A 23 3.80 9.76 2.50
CA PRO A 23 5.10 10.43 2.63
C PRO A 23 5.71 10.71 1.25
N ARG A 24 6.62 11.69 1.21
CA ARG A 24 7.34 12.08 -0.02
C ARG A 24 8.87 12.01 0.11
N SER A 25 9.39 11.65 1.27
CA SER A 25 10.82 11.45 1.52
C SER A 25 11.05 9.99 1.90
N PHE A 26 11.92 9.31 1.15
CA PHE A 26 12.23 7.89 1.30
C PHE A 26 13.75 7.72 1.44
N THR A 27 14.20 6.71 2.20
CA THR A 27 15.63 6.42 2.45
C THR A 27 16.39 6.09 1.16
N GLY A 28 15.68 5.50 0.19
CA GLY A 28 16.27 5.07 -1.07
C GLY A 28 16.90 3.68 -1.04
N GLU A 29 16.70 2.94 0.06
CA GLU A 29 17.02 1.52 0.12
C GLU A 29 16.20 0.73 -0.90
N ALA A 30 16.81 -0.32 -1.45
CA ALA A 30 16.14 -1.21 -2.38
C ALA A 30 15.01 -1.97 -1.66
N MET A 31 13.86 -2.09 -2.33
CA MET A 31 12.75 -2.90 -1.84
C MET A 31 12.96 -4.36 -2.24
N PRO A 32 12.85 -5.34 -1.31
CA PRO A 32 12.85 -6.75 -1.66
C PRO A 32 11.74 -7.09 -2.66
N GLN A 33 12.06 -7.89 -3.66
CA GLN A 33 11.16 -8.19 -4.77
C GLN A 33 9.90 -8.96 -4.33
N ASP A 34 10.05 -9.87 -3.37
CA ASP A 34 8.95 -10.62 -2.76
C ASP A 34 7.96 -9.70 -2.03
N VAL A 35 8.47 -8.67 -1.34
CA VAL A 35 7.63 -7.65 -0.69
C VAL A 35 6.87 -6.83 -1.73
N LEU A 36 7.53 -6.38 -2.81
CA LEU A 36 6.86 -5.69 -3.91
C LEU A 36 5.73 -6.55 -4.51
N PHE A 37 6.02 -7.82 -4.79
CA PHE A 37 5.03 -8.74 -5.35
C PHE A 37 3.90 -9.07 -4.38
N THR A 38 4.16 -9.10 -3.07
CA THR A 38 3.11 -9.23 -2.05
C THR A 38 2.14 -8.05 -2.10
N ILE A 39 2.63 -6.83 -2.32
CA ILE A 39 1.79 -5.63 -2.46
C ILE A 39 0.92 -5.71 -3.73
N LEU A 40 1.52 -6.10 -4.87
CA LEU A 40 0.80 -6.26 -6.13
C LEU A 40 -0.22 -7.42 -6.08
N GLU A 41 0.10 -8.48 -5.36
CA GLU A 41 -0.80 -9.59 -5.07
C GLU A 41 -2.04 -9.10 -4.31
N ALA A 42 -1.85 -8.31 -3.24
CA ALA A 42 -2.97 -7.71 -2.53
C ALA A 42 -3.82 -6.80 -3.44
N ALA A 43 -3.17 -6.02 -4.31
CA ALA A 43 -3.87 -5.12 -5.24
C ALA A 43 -4.74 -5.89 -6.26
N ARG A 44 -4.25 -7.01 -6.82
CA ARG A 44 -5.02 -7.80 -7.81
C ARG A 44 -6.22 -8.55 -7.23
N TRP A 45 -6.35 -8.63 -5.91
CA TRP A 45 -7.49 -9.26 -5.23
C TRP A 45 -8.63 -8.30 -4.95
N ALA A 46 -8.51 -7.02 -5.30
CA ALA A 46 -9.61 -6.08 -5.21
C ALA A 46 -10.83 -6.60 -6.01
N PRO A 47 -12.08 -6.37 -5.59
CA PRO A 47 -13.23 -6.67 -6.42
C PRO A 47 -13.26 -5.75 -7.66
N SER A 48 -13.77 -6.26 -8.78
CA SER A 48 -14.00 -5.47 -10.00
C SER A 48 -15.37 -5.76 -10.60
N SER A 49 -15.90 -4.80 -11.36
CA SER A 49 -17.16 -4.98 -12.09
C SER A 49 -17.06 -6.21 -13.00
N TYR A 50 -18.04 -7.10 -12.90
CA TYR A 50 -18.08 -8.40 -13.59
C TYR A 50 -16.85 -9.28 -13.38
N ASN A 51 -16.09 -9.06 -12.31
CA ASN A 51 -14.80 -9.70 -12.06
C ASN A 51 -13.83 -9.59 -13.26
N SER A 52 -13.91 -8.49 -14.02
CA SER A 52 -13.14 -8.29 -15.25
C SER A 52 -11.64 -8.11 -15.00
N GLN A 53 -11.24 -7.76 -13.77
CA GLN A 53 -9.85 -7.58 -13.35
C GLN A 53 -9.06 -6.69 -14.35
N PRO A 54 -9.54 -5.46 -14.63
CA PRO A 54 -9.01 -4.65 -15.73
C PRO A 54 -7.66 -4.02 -15.39
N TRP A 55 -7.21 -4.08 -14.14
CA TRP A 55 -5.94 -3.47 -13.70
C TRP A 55 -4.74 -4.08 -14.42
N ARG A 56 -3.78 -3.21 -14.71
CA ARG A 56 -2.44 -3.55 -15.17
C ARG A 56 -1.47 -2.77 -14.29
N PHE A 57 -0.44 -3.43 -13.80
CA PHE A 57 0.58 -2.82 -12.95
C PHE A 57 1.88 -2.72 -13.75
N LEU A 58 2.27 -1.48 -14.05
CA LEU A 58 3.59 -1.14 -14.57
C LEU A 58 4.38 -0.55 -13.40
N TYR A 59 5.52 -1.13 -13.06
CA TYR A 59 6.36 -0.68 -11.96
C TYR A 59 7.79 -0.46 -12.44
N VAL A 60 8.50 0.43 -11.74
CA VAL A 60 9.91 0.75 -11.97
C VAL A 60 10.62 0.66 -10.63
N THR A 61 11.79 0.05 -10.61
CA THR A 61 12.69 0.02 -9.45
C THR A 61 13.86 0.97 -9.70
N ARG A 62 14.54 1.41 -8.65
CA ARG A 62 15.68 2.32 -8.79
C ARG A 62 16.85 1.69 -9.55
N ASP A 63 17.01 0.38 -9.43
CA ASP A 63 18.20 -0.34 -9.88
C ASP A 63 18.07 -0.93 -11.31
N ASN A 64 16.98 -0.62 -12.03
CA ASN A 64 16.73 -1.05 -13.42
C ASN A 64 16.53 0.15 -14.36
#